data_AF-A0A9P7DHG5-F1
#
_entry.id   AF-A0A9P7DHG5-F1
#
_cell.length_a   1.000
_cell.length_b   1.000
_cell.length_c   1.000
_cell.angle_alpha   90.00
_cell.angle_beta   90.00
_cell.angle_gamma   90.00
#
_symmetry.space_group_name_H-M   'P 1'
#
loop_
_entity.id
_entity.type
_entity.pdbx_description
1 polymer ?
#
loop_
_entity_poly.entity_id
_entity_poly.type
_entity_poly.pdbx_seq_one_letter_code
_entity_poly.pdbx_strand_id
1 'polypeptide(L)'
;MLLQANCEKILDATATVKDTIVKSVFCCDSLNNFLAPGLATGMWGITLEGKLMPRDVATHWNSMYEMLVFTLEYQEPIDRITSDKSLKQAKRYELDDNEWKIVADLIVVLSQYKKATLFFSQDSATITAVIPAMDKLNSKLNQQTKEPYHPAVISAMHLAKNKIDCYWKITDLSNVYRIAMGRSRLLVVFCRVIVANSWKDSTLTVYQLGVNCFLAFCSANNIHSFFTLPANKFLLCAFAAFKAGSRSSSAIANNMSGIRAWHILNGVPYQEGIRLAYTIRGAHRATPSDSKRPACLPVTIDMLILLHSHLSPSNPLNAAYLAAADCTTVYLGPSSPRRVSACFSGQVLALPLPYSGKPASNIHHWSLSHALPPLVQIACEHGEDVFLGCQHAPSDPIASLDNHLSVNCLLPCSHLFAYQGPSGTLVPLTK
;
A
#
# COMPACT_ATOMS: atom_id res chain seq x y z
N MET A 1 27.57 19.50 -30.33
CA MET A 1 26.57 20.12 -31.21
C MET A 1 25.13 19.94 -30.74
N LEU A 2 24.59 18.73 -30.57
CA LEU A 2 23.18 18.53 -30.13
C LEU A 2 22.87 19.03 -28.71
N LEU A 3 23.81 18.93 -27.76
CA LEU A 3 23.66 19.49 -26.41
C LEU A 3 23.66 21.02 -26.37
N GLN A 4 24.39 21.66 -27.28
CA GLN A 4 24.57 23.12 -27.31
C GLN A 4 23.35 23.80 -27.96
N ALA A 5 22.83 23.21 -29.05
CA ALA A 5 21.58 23.64 -29.68
C ALA A 5 20.34 23.46 -28.78
N ASN A 6 20.36 22.48 -27.86
CA ASN A 6 19.29 22.30 -26.88
C ASN A 6 19.37 23.35 -25.75
N CYS A 7 20.59 23.70 -25.31
CA CYS A 7 20.78 24.78 -24.33
C CYS A 7 20.36 26.15 -24.87
N GLU A 8 20.69 26.48 -26.12
CA GLU A 8 20.27 27.72 -26.77
C GLU A 8 18.74 27.81 -26.91
N LYS A 9 18.07 26.72 -27.32
CA LYS A 9 16.60 26.66 -27.36
C LYS A 9 15.94 26.78 -25.97
N ILE A 10 16.55 26.23 -24.93
CA ILE A 10 16.07 26.36 -23.55
C ILE A 10 16.28 27.80 -23.04
N LEU A 11 17.41 28.43 -23.38
CA LEU A 11 17.70 29.82 -23.03
C LEU A 11 16.75 30.80 -23.73
N ASP A 12 16.44 30.56 -25.01
CA ASP A 12 15.52 31.40 -25.80
C ASP A 12 14.06 31.23 -25.32
N ALA A 13 13.62 29.99 -25.07
CA ALA A 13 12.29 29.73 -24.51
C ALA A 13 12.11 30.23 -23.07
N THR A 14 13.19 30.33 -22.29
CA THR A 14 13.15 30.95 -20.94
C THR A 14 13.25 32.47 -20.99
N ALA A 15 13.70 33.07 -22.10
CA ALA A 15 13.65 34.51 -22.31
C ALA A 15 12.20 35.00 -22.35
N THR A 16 11.28 34.27 -23.01
CA THR A 16 9.84 34.62 -23.02
C THR A 16 9.24 34.62 -21.60
N VAL A 17 9.59 33.61 -20.78
CA VAL A 17 9.17 33.56 -19.37
C VAL A 17 9.71 34.76 -18.60
N LYS A 18 10.99 35.08 -18.80
CA LYS A 18 11.65 36.21 -18.13
C LYS A 18 11.03 37.54 -18.54
N ASP A 19 10.77 37.75 -19.83
CA ASP A 19 10.14 38.97 -20.35
C ASP A 19 8.70 39.12 -19.83
N THR A 20 7.94 38.02 -19.77
CA THR A 20 6.59 38.00 -19.19
C THR A 20 6.63 38.40 -17.71
N ILE A 21 7.58 37.87 -16.93
CA ILE A 21 7.76 38.24 -15.52
C ILE A 21 8.15 39.72 -15.41
N VAL A 22 9.09 40.19 -16.23
CA VAL A 22 9.54 41.58 -16.23
C VAL A 22 8.39 42.54 -16.55
N LYS A 23 7.57 42.24 -17.58
CA LYS A 23 6.35 42.98 -17.88
C LYS A 23 5.39 42.98 -16.70
N SER A 24 5.18 41.84 -16.05
CA SER A 24 4.30 41.72 -14.88
C SER A 24 4.79 42.57 -13.70
N VAL A 25 6.09 42.55 -13.40
CA VAL A 25 6.73 43.38 -12.37
C VAL A 25 6.54 44.86 -12.68
N PHE A 26 6.92 45.29 -13.88
CA PHE A 26 6.82 46.70 -14.26
C PHE A 26 5.39 47.19 -14.39
N CYS A 27 4.47 46.33 -14.82
CA CYS A 27 3.05 46.63 -14.83
C CYS A 27 2.56 46.90 -13.40
N CYS A 28 2.91 46.02 -12.45
CA CYS A 28 2.59 46.20 -11.04
C CYS A 28 3.22 47.49 -10.46
N ASP A 29 4.51 47.72 -10.68
CA ASP A 29 5.17 48.93 -10.16
C ASP A 29 4.65 50.23 -10.80
N SER A 30 4.31 50.20 -12.09
CA SER A 30 3.71 51.35 -12.78
C SER A 30 2.29 51.62 -12.28
N LEU A 31 1.50 50.57 -12.07
CA LEU A 31 0.15 50.66 -11.53
C LEU A 31 0.13 51.23 -10.11
N ASN A 32 1.12 50.93 -9.28
CA ASN A 32 1.28 51.58 -7.97
C ASN A 32 1.41 53.11 -8.08
N ASN A 33 2.03 53.62 -9.15
CA ASN A 33 2.14 55.06 -9.39
C ASN A 33 0.86 55.68 -9.98
N PHE A 34 0.07 54.90 -10.74
CA PHE A 34 -1.18 55.36 -11.36
C PHE A 34 -2.43 55.20 -10.47
N LEU A 35 -2.44 54.21 -9.57
CA LEU A 35 -3.56 53.82 -8.71
C LEU A 35 -3.46 54.37 -7.28
N ALA A 36 -2.70 55.46 -7.06
CA ALA A 36 -2.74 56.14 -5.76
C ALA A 36 -4.20 56.37 -5.33
N PRO A 37 -4.59 56.17 -4.05
CA PRO A 37 -5.97 55.84 -3.64
C PRO A 37 -7.07 56.90 -3.85
N GLY A 38 -6.85 57.91 -4.70
CA GLY A 38 -7.84 58.91 -5.12
C GLY A 38 -7.97 59.12 -6.63
N LEU A 39 -7.05 58.61 -7.46
CA LEU A 39 -7.06 58.83 -8.93
C LEU A 39 -7.85 57.76 -9.71
N ALA A 40 -7.86 56.52 -9.21
CA ALA A 40 -8.46 55.37 -9.90
C ALA A 40 -10.00 55.45 -9.99
N THR A 41 -10.65 55.90 -8.91
CA THR A 41 -12.11 55.98 -8.81
C THR A 41 -12.70 57.06 -9.72
N GLY A 42 -11.95 58.15 -9.95
CA GLY A 42 -12.39 59.29 -10.76
C GLY A 42 -12.19 59.14 -12.26
N MET A 43 -11.15 58.42 -12.71
CA MET A 43 -10.83 58.27 -14.15
C MET A 43 -11.38 56.98 -14.78
N TRP A 44 -11.52 55.88 -14.01
CA TRP A 44 -11.74 54.54 -14.59
C TRP A 44 -12.98 53.82 -14.08
N GLY A 45 -13.68 54.38 -13.09
CA GLY A 45 -14.87 53.77 -12.47
C GLY A 45 -14.59 52.44 -11.77
N ILE A 46 -13.33 52.11 -11.49
CA ILE A 46 -12.92 50.86 -10.82
C ILE A 46 -12.83 51.14 -9.32
N THR A 47 -13.72 50.54 -8.54
CA THR A 47 -13.63 50.54 -7.07
C THR A 47 -12.73 49.37 -6.64
N LEU A 48 -11.42 49.61 -6.58
CA LEU A 48 -10.50 48.62 -6.01
C LEU A 48 -10.56 48.74 -4.49
N GLU A 49 -10.90 47.65 -3.78
CA GLU A 49 -10.58 47.55 -2.35
C GLU A 49 -9.07 47.72 -2.22
N GLY A 50 -8.63 48.73 -1.46
CA GLY A 50 -7.23 49.14 -1.37
C GLY A 50 -6.33 48.08 -0.73
N LYS A 51 -5.97 47.05 -1.49
CA LYS A 51 -4.89 46.11 -1.16
C LYS A 51 -3.56 46.72 -1.63
N LEU A 52 -2.58 46.75 -0.73
CA LEU A 52 -1.20 47.08 -1.08
C LEU A 52 -0.68 46.03 -2.07
N MET A 53 -0.26 46.49 -3.25
CA MET A 53 0.22 45.61 -4.30
C MET A 53 1.57 44.97 -3.90
N PRO A 54 1.71 43.63 -3.96
CA PRO A 54 2.96 42.96 -3.64
C PRO A 54 4.07 43.35 -4.61
N ARG A 55 5.25 43.75 -4.08
CA ARG A 55 6.45 43.97 -4.89
C ARG A 55 7.33 42.74 -4.91
N ASP A 56 7.94 42.46 -6.06
CA ASP A 56 8.98 41.45 -6.13
C ASP A 56 10.26 41.95 -5.45
N VAL A 57 10.68 41.24 -4.40
CA VAL A 57 11.85 41.56 -3.59
C VAL A 57 12.78 40.36 -3.66
N ALA A 58 13.96 40.53 -4.26
CA ALA A 58 14.89 39.44 -4.52
C ALA A 58 15.28 38.64 -3.25
N THR A 59 15.24 39.27 -2.07
CA THR A 59 15.54 38.61 -0.79
C THR A 59 14.34 37.93 -0.14
N HIS A 60 13.11 38.16 -0.62
CA HIS A 60 11.89 37.57 -0.10
C HIS A 60 11.40 36.45 -1.02
N TRP A 61 11.70 35.20 -0.68
CA TRP A 61 11.60 34.05 -1.60
C TRP A 61 10.20 33.73 -2.16
N ASN A 62 9.14 34.36 -1.65
CA ASN A 62 7.76 34.19 -2.13
C ASN A 62 7.20 35.41 -2.87
N SER A 63 7.91 36.55 -2.91
CA SER A 63 7.39 37.82 -3.45
C SER A 63 6.93 37.71 -4.90
N MET A 64 7.70 37.04 -5.75
CA MET A 64 7.36 36.81 -7.16
C MET A 64 6.04 36.04 -7.30
N TYR A 65 5.82 35.01 -6.47
CA TYR A 65 4.57 34.25 -6.52
C TYR A 65 3.38 35.12 -6.11
N GLU A 66 3.50 35.88 -5.00
CA GLU A 66 2.40 36.74 -4.55
C GLU A 66 2.07 37.83 -5.59
N MET A 67 3.11 38.38 -6.22
CA MET A 67 2.97 39.37 -7.28
C MET A 67 2.23 38.76 -8.49
N LEU A 68 2.64 37.58 -8.98
CA LEU A 68 1.98 36.95 -10.13
C LEU A 68 0.52 36.59 -9.83
N VAL A 69 0.22 36.11 -8.62
CA VAL A 69 -1.17 35.86 -8.18
C VAL A 69 -1.98 37.15 -8.20
N PHE A 70 -1.42 38.24 -7.69
CA PHE A 70 -2.05 39.56 -7.75
C PHE A 70 -2.25 40.00 -9.22
N THR A 71 -1.24 39.86 -10.08
CA THR A 71 -1.34 40.24 -11.50
C THR A 71 -2.48 39.50 -12.19
N LEU A 72 -2.66 38.21 -11.90
CA LEU A 72 -3.75 37.42 -12.47
C LEU A 72 -5.13 37.79 -11.87
N GLU A 73 -5.21 38.08 -10.56
CA GLU A 73 -6.46 38.54 -9.90
C GLU A 73 -6.93 39.88 -10.47
N TYR A 74 -5.99 40.75 -10.87
CA TYR A 74 -6.25 42.10 -11.38
C TYR A 74 -6.15 42.19 -12.92
N GLN A 75 -6.30 41.08 -13.64
CA GLN A 75 -6.18 41.02 -15.10
C GLN A 75 -7.05 42.07 -15.83
N GLU A 76 -8.35 42.13 -15.53
CA GLU A 76 -9.27 43.08 -16.20
C GLU A 76 -8.89 44.56 -15.95
N PRO A 77 -8.63 45.00 -14.70
CA PRO A 77 -8.10 46.34 -14.44
C PRO A 77 -6.79 46.64 -15.15
N ILE A 78 -5.86 45.67 -15.18
CA ILE A 78 -4.56 45.80 -15.83
C ILE A 78 -4.75 46.03 -17.33
N ASP A 79 -5.52 45.16 -17.99
CA ASP A 79 -5.79 45.24 -19.43
C ASP A 79 -6.44 46.60 -19.77
N ARG A 80 -7.42 47.06 -18.97
CA ARG A 80 -8.08 48.35 -19.19
C ARG A 80 -7.10 49.53 -19.11
N ILE A 81 -6.15 49.51 -18.19
CA ILE A 81 -5.17 50.58 -18.00
C ILE A 81 -4.08 50.53 -19.09
N THR A 82 -3.61 49.34 -19.46
CA THR A 82 -2.58 49.18 -20.49
C THR A 82 -3.11 49.47 -21.89
N SER A 83 -4.40 49.26 -22.14
CA SER A 83 -5.04 49.61 -23.41
C SER A 83 -5.39 51.11 -23.56
N ASP A 84 -5.20 51.94 -22.53
CA ASP A 84 -5.46 53.37 -22.62
C ASP A 84 -4.44 54.10 -23.51
N LYS A 85 -4.95 54.75 -24.56
CA LYS A 85 -4.15 55.57 -25.49
C LYS A 85 -3.56 56.82 -24.84
N SER A 86 -4.13 57.30 -23.72
CA SER A 86 -3.62 58.45 -22.99
C SER A 86 -2.30 58.14 -22.27
N LEU A 87 -2.15 56.89 -21.81
CA LEU A 87 -0.98 56.37 -21.10
C LEU A 87 0.00 55.68 -22.07
N LYS A 88 0.61 56.47 -22.97
CA LYS A 88 1.56 55.95 -23.99
C LYS A 88 2.69 55.07 -23.43
N GLN A 89 3.05 55.25 -22.16
CA GLN A 89 4.08 54.46 -21.48
C GLN A 89 3.55 53.10 -21.00
N ALA A 90 2.27 53.00 -20.62
CA ALA A 90 1.64 51.79 -20.10
C ALA A 90 1.47 50.69 -21.18
N LYS A 91 1.28 51.09 -22.44
CA LYS A 91 1.16 50.17 -23.58
C LYS A 91 2.37 49.24 -23.77
N ARG A 92 3.56 49.63 -23.29
CA ARG A 92 4.77 48.80 -23.37
C ARG A 92 4.73 47.56 -22.46
N TYR A 93 3.79 47.55 -21.51
CA TYR A 93 3.64 46.50 -20.50
C TYR A 93 2.35 45.70 -20.69
N GLU A 94 1.65 45.89 -21.81
CA GLU A 94 0.49 45.09 -22.21
C GLU A 94 0.91 43.63 -22.37
N LEU A 95 0.16 42.75 -21.69
CA LEU A 95 0.34 41.30 -21.72
C LEU A 95 -0.61 40.71 -22.76
N ASP A 96 -0.10 39.88 -23.66
CA ASP A 96 -0.95 39.14 -24.61
C ASP A 96 -1.55 37.87 -24.00
N ASP A 97 -2.48 37.22 -24.71
CA ASP A 97 -3.14 36.00 -24.25
C ASP A 97 -2.14 34.84 -23.95
N ASN A 98 -1.02 34.78 -24.66
CA ASN A 98 0.02 33.77 -24.41
C ASN A 98 0.81 34.10 -23.15
N GLU A 99 1.14 35.38 -22.94
CA GLU A 99 1.81 35.86 -21.73
C GLU A 99 0.93 35.67 -20.48
N TRP A 100 -0.37 35.94 -20.58
CA TRP A 100 -1.34 35.62 -19.53
C TRP A 100 -1.39 34.12 -19.22
N LYS A 101 -1.36 33.27 -20.25
CA LYS A 101 -1.25 31.81 -20.07
C LYS A 101 0.06 31.41 -19.38
N ILE A 102 1.18 32.03 -19.73
CA ILE A 102 2.48 31.80 -19.07
C ILE A 102 2.38 32.17 -17.57
N VAL A 103 1.76 33.31 -17.23
CA VAL A 103 1.55 33.72 -15.83
C VAL A 103 0.74 32.67 -15.06
N ALA A 104 -0.38 32.22 -15.63
CA ALA A 104 -1.23 31.19 -15.01
C ALA A 104 -0.48 29.87 -14.77
N ASP A 105 0.26 29.39 -15.77
CA ASP A 105 1.04 28.16 -15.68
C ASP A 105 2.19 28.28 -14.66
N LEU A 106 2.87 29.44 -14.60
CA LEU A 106 3.90 29.71 -13.60
C LEU A 106 3.35 29.69 -12.18
N ILE A 107 2.16 30.27 -11.94
CA ILE A 107 1.52 30.24 -10.62
C ILE A 107 1.29 28.80 -10.15
N VAL A 108 0.82 27.92 -11.04
CA VAL A 108 0.62 26.49 -10.72
C VAL A 108 1.93 25.84 -10.28
N VAL A 109 3.01 26.03 -11.04
CA VAL A 109 4.35 25.48 -10.74
C VAL A 109 4.89 26.05 -9.42
N LEU A 110 4.89 27.38 -9.28
CA LEU A 110 5.44 28.10 -8.12
C LEU A 110 4.63 27.86 -6.84
N SER A 111 3.35 27.51 -6.93
CA SER A 111 2.51 27.21 -5.76
C SER A 111 3.10 26.14 -4.84
N GLN A 112 3.82 25.16 -5.40
CA GLN A 112 4.44 24.08 -4.63
C GLN A 112 5.67 24.57 -3.88
N TYR A 113 6.43 25.49 -4.49
CA TYR A 113 7.58 26.13 -3.86
C TYR A 113 7.12 27.03 -2.73
N LYS A 114 6.06 27.83 -2.90
CA LYS A 114 5.47 28.60 -1.80
C LYS A 114 5.05 27.71 -0.63
N LYS A 115 4.38 26.58 -0.90
CA LYS A 115 3.99 25.61 0.15
C LYS A 115 5.19 25.04 0.88
N ALA A 116 6.27 24.70 0.17
CA ALA A 116 7.51 24.23 0.77
C ALA A 116 8.18 25.32 1.62
N THR A 117 8.29 26.53 1.10
CA THR A 117 8.86 27.68 1.85
C THR A 117 8.08 27.93 3.13
N LEU A 118 6.74 28.03 3.05
CA LEU A 118 5.89 28.25 4.22
C LEU A 118 6.03 27.13 5.26
N PHE A 119 6.17 25.88 4.82
CA PHE A 119 6.44 24.77 5.73
C PHE A 119 7.79 24.94 6.44
N PHE A 120 8.86 25.29 5.72
CA PHE A 120 10.20 25.48 6.32
C PHE A 120 10.35 26.79 7.11
N SER A 121 9.42 27.73 6.96
CA SER A 121 9.34 28.93 7.80
C SER A 121 8.71 28.68 9.17
N GLN A 122 8.12 27.51 9.41
CA GLN A 122 7.53 27.14 10.71
C GLN A 122 8.58 26.64 11.68
N ASP A 123 8.42 26.95 12.98
CA ASP A 123 9.31 26.47 14.05
C ASP A 123 9.37 24.93 14.16
N SER A 124 8.34 24.23 13.69
CA SER A 124 8.26 22.76 13.68
C SER A 124 9.04 22.09 12.55
N ALA A 125 9.59 22.86 11.59
CA ALA A 125 10.27 22.29 10.45
C ALA A 125 11.62 21.69 10.86
N THR A 126 11.79 20.39 10.62
CA THR A 126 13.05 19.70 10.91
C THR A 126 13.82 19.39 9.64
N ILE A 127 15.14 19.25 9.78
CA ILE A 127 16.03 18.86 8.67
C ILE A 127 15.66 17.52 8.02
N THR A 128 14.94 16.65 8.73
CA THR A 128 14.44 15.37 8.19
C THR A 128 13.36 15.52 7.14
N ALA A 129 12.64 16.66 7.15
CA ALA A 129 11.58 16.95 6.18
C ALA A 129 12.10 17.53 4.85
N VAL A 130 13.39 17.91 4.79
CA VAL A 130 14.01 18.47 3.56
C VAL A 130 14.02 17.46 2.42
N ILE A 131 14.39 16.20 2.68
CA ILE A 131 14.46 15.16 1.65
C ILE A 131 13.06 14.85 1.07
N PRO A 132 12.02 14.57 1.89
CA PRO A 132 10.65 14.43 1.37
C PRO A 132 10.13 15.65 0.61
N ALA A 133 10.48 16.87 1.05
CA ALA A 133 10.09 18.08 0.35
C ALA A 133 10.78 18.20 -1.01
N MET A 134 12.08 17.92 -1.10
CA MET A 134 12.82 17.88 -2.36
C MET A 134 12.28 16.82 -3.31
N ASP A 135 11.95 15.62 -2.82
CA ASP A 135 11.31 14.56 -3.61
C ASP A 135 9.95 15.01 -4.17
N LYS A 136 9.12 15.65 -3.32
CA LYS A 136 7.82 16.18 -3.73
C LYS A 136 7.96 17.25 -4.81
N LEU A 137 8.89 18.19 -4.65
CA LEU A 137 9.17 19.22 -5.67
C LEU A 137 9.68 18.60 -6.97
N ASN A 138 10.64 17.67 -6.89
CA ASN A 138 11.21 16.98 -8.05
C ASN A 138 10.15 16.16 -8.81
N SER A 139 9.23 15.50 -8.09
CA SER A 139 8.15 14.71 -8.71
C SER A 139 7.24 15.55 -9.61
N LYS A 140 7.02 16.83 -9.26
CA LYS A 140 6.17 17.76 -10.00
C LYS A 140 6.85 18.38 -11.21
N LEU A 141 8.19 18.41 -11.23
CA LEU A 141 8.97 18.76 -12.43
C LEU A 141 9.12 17.58 -13.41
N ASN A 142 8.97 16.34 -12.92
CA ASN A 142 9.31 15.11 -13.66
C ASN A 142 8.13 14.35 -14.26
N GLN A 143 6.89 14.73 -13.95
CA GLN A 143 5.76 14.15 -14.66
C GLN A 143 5.85 14.61 -16.11
N GLN A 144 5.97 13.66 -17.04
CA GLN A 144 5.53 13.86 -18.43
C GLN A 144 4.13 14.50 -18.34
N THR A 145 4.09 15.82 -18.46
CA THR A 145 2.96 16.61 -17.96
C THR A 145 1.75 16.27 -18.81
N LYS A 146 0.79 15.55 -18.22
CA LYS A 146 -0.55 15.39 -18.80
C LYS A 146 -1.32 16.73 -18.81
N GLU A 147 -0.79 17.73 -18.10
CA GLU A 147 -1.27 19.10 -18.00
C GLU A 147 -0.74 19.91 -19.21
N PRO A 148 -1.59 20.71 -19.89
CA PRO A 148 -1.24 21.43 -21.11
C PRO A 148 -0.51 22.76 -20.83
N TYR A 149 0.64 22.70 -20.15
CA TYR A 149 1.48 23.87 -19.88
C TYR A 149 2.04 24.50 -21.17
N HIS A 150 2.26 25.80 -21.13
CA HIS A 150 2.91 26.55 -22.19
C HIS A 150 4.35 26.03 -22.43
N PRO A 151 4.80 25.88 -23.68
CA PRO A 151 6.14 25.38 -24.00
C PRO A 151 7.29 26.12 -23.30
N ALA A 152 7.14 27.43 -23.12
CA ALA A 152 8.10 28.27 -22.40
C ALA A 152 8.24 27.86 -20.92
N VAL A 153 7.12 27.53 -20.26
CA VAL A 153 7.09 27.07 -18.87
C VAL A 153 7.69 25.68 -18.74
N ILE A 154 7.44 24.79 -19.71
CA ILE A 154 8.08 23.47 -19.75
C ILE A 154 9.61 23.60 -19.82
N SER A 155 10.14 24.50 -20.66
CA SER A 155 11.58 24.79 -20.72
C SER A 155 12.12 25.33 -19.39
N ALA A 156 11.38 26.22 -18.72
CA ALA A 156 11.74 26.72 -17.39
C ALA A 156 11.74 25.60 -16.33
N MET A 157 10.78 24.67 -16.38
CA MET A 157 10.73 23.50 -15.51
C MET A 157 11.94 22.58 -15.70
N HIS A 158 12.40 22.37 -16.95
CA HIS A 158 13.63 21.63 -17.22
C HIS A 158 14.86 22.30 -16.59
N LEU A 159 14.95 23.63 -16.64
CA LEU A 159 16.03 24.37 -15.98
C LEU A 159 15.96 24.25 -14.45
N ALA A 160 14.76 24.38 -13.88
CA ALA A 160 14.51 24.18 -12.46
C ALA A 160 14.90 22.77 -12.00
N LYS A 161 14.65 21.75 -12.83
CA LYS A 161 15.06 20.37 -12.57
C LYS A 161 16.59 20.25 -12.49
N ASN A 162 17.30 20.78 -13.48
CA ASN A 162 18.78 20.75 -13.47
C ASN A 162 19.34 21.44 -12.21
N LYS A 163 18.68 22.49 -11.74
CA LYS A 163 19.06 23.17 -10.49
C LYS A 163 18.79 22.28 -9.26
N ILE A 164 17.64 21.62 -9.19
CA ILE A 164 17.32 20.63 -8.13
C ILE A 164 18.33 19.48 -8.13
N ASP A 165 18.71 18.94 -9.30
CA ASP A 165 19.70 17.87 -9.42
C ASP A 165 21.08 18.30 -8.87
N CYS A 166 21.43 19.58 -9.02
CA CYS A 166 22.64 20.13 -8.41
C CYS A 166 22.54 20.17 -6.87
N TYR A 167 21.40 20.60 -6.33
CA TYR A 167 21.17 20.57 -4.88
C TYR A 167 21.18 19.15 -4.31
N TRP A 168 20.67 18.16 -5.04
CA TRP A 168 20.77 16.75 -4.66
C TRP A 168 22.21 16.29 -4.51
N LYS A 169 23.09 16.61 -5.49
CA LYS A 169 24.52 16.26 -5.41
C LYS A 169 25.17 16.81 -4.14
N ILE A 170 24.85 18.05 -3.76
CA ILE A 170 25.40 18.67 -2.54
C ILE A 170 24.80 18.04 -1.28
N THR A 171 23.50 17.73 -1.31
CA THR A 171 22.77 17.08 -0.21
C THR A 171 23.35 15.69 0.09
N ASP A 172 23.67 14.90 -0.93
CA ASP A 172 24.29 13.58 -0.79
C ASP A 172 25.70 13.64 -0.19
N LEU A 173 26.42 14.74 -0.39
CA LEU A 173 27.76 14.96 0.19
C LEU A 173 27.71 15.41 1.66
N SER A 174 26.55 15.87 2.15
CA SER A 174 26.40 16.38 3.51
C SER A 174 26.08 15.27 4.51
N ASN A 175 26.94 15.12 5.52
CA ASN A 175 26.72 14.16 6.61
C ASN A 175 25.40 14.40 7.36
N VAL A 176 24.97 15.66 7.49
CA VAL A 176 23.75 16.02 8.21
C VAL A 176 22.51 15.48 7.48
N TYR A 177 22.45 15.67 6.16
CA TYR A 177 21.37 15.13 5.35
C TYR A 177 21.43 13.60 5.25
N ARG A 178 22.61 13.00 5.24
CA ARG A 178 22.75 11.53 5.30
C ARG A 178 22.25 10.94 6.61
N ILE A 179 22.51 11.58 7.74
CA ILE A 179 21.99 11.16 9.06
C ILE A 179 20.47 11.35 9.10
N ALA A 180 19.97 12.48 8.58
CA ALA A 180 18.53 12.73 8.45
C ALA A 180 17.85 11.66 7.56
N MET A 181 18.47 11.29 6.44
CA MET A 181 18.06 10.15 5.61
C MET A 181 18.07 8.83 6.36
N GLY A 182 19.02 8.62 7.28
CA GLY A 182 19.03 7.45 8.17
C GLY A 182 17.77 7.36 9.02
N ARG A 183 17.29 8.48 9.59
CA ARG A 183 16.03 8.54 10.36
C ARG A 183 14.77 8.36 9.51
N SER A 184 14.73 8.91 8.29
CA SER A 184 13.62 8.67 7.37
C SER A 184 13.63 7.24 6.80
N ARG A 185 14.81 6.68 6.54
CA ARG A 185 14.99 5.26 6.18
C ARG A 185 14.61 4.34 7.35
N LEU A 186 14.88 4.72 8.59
CA LEU A 186 14.39 4.01 9.78
C LEU A 186 12.86 3.92 9.75
N LEU A 187 12.15 4.99 9.41
CA LEU A 187 10.68 4.96 9.31
C LEU A 187 10.18 4.01 8.21
N VAL A 188 10.85 3.99 7.05
CA VAL A 188 10.54 3.02 5.97
C VAL A 188 10.88 1.58 6.37
N VAL A 189 12.00 1.36 7.07
CA VAL A 189 12.40 0.05 7.58
C VAL A 189 11.44 -0.44 8.68
N PHE A 190 10.99 0.44 9.57
CA PHE A 190 9.96 0.12 10.56
C PHE A 190 8.63 -0.25 9.87
N CYS A 191 8.19 0.51 8.88
CA CYS A 191 7.01 0.15 8.09
C CYS A 191 7.17 -1.24 7.43
N ARG A 192 8.36 -1.58 6.91
CA ARG A 192 8.64 -2.91 6.35
C ARG A 192 8.51 -4.03 7.37
N VAL A 193 9.05 -3.84 8.57
CA VAL A 193 8.98 -4.83 9.66
C VAL A 193 7.52 -5.02 10.10
N ILE A 194 6.77 -3.92 10.30
CA ILE A 194 5.37 -4.00 10.72
C ILE A 194 4.48 -4.63 9.64
N VAL A 195 4.69 -4.27 8.36
CA VAL A 195 3.97 -4.90 7.25
C VAL A 195 4.33 -6.38 7.15
N ALA A 196 5.58 -6.78 7.38
CA ALA A 196 5.98 -8.19 7.42
C ALA A 196 5.23 -8.98 8.51
N ASN A 197 5.01 -8.37 9.68
CA ASN A 197 4.24 -8.98 10.78
C ASN A 197 2.75 -9.20 10.45
N SER A 198 2.24 -8.65 9.34
CA SER A 198 0.87 -8.96 8.88
C SER A 198 0.73 -10.40 8.35
N TRP A 199 1.85 -11.09 8.09
CA TRP A 199 1.88 -12.47 7.64
C TRP A 199 2.56 -13.38 8.67
N LYS A 200 2.11 -14.63 8.75
CA LYS A 200 2.78 -15.67 9.55
C LYS A 200 4.15 -16.00 8.98
N ASP A 201 5.11 -16.38 9.82
CA ASP A 201 6.48 -16.74 9.41
C ASP A 201 6.54 -17.86 8.36
N SER A 202 5.63 -18.84 8.46
CA SER A 202 5.50 -19.90 7.47
C SER A 202 5.09 -19.36 6.09
N THR A 203 4.28 -18.31 6.06
CA THR A 203 3.85 -17.65 4.82
C THR A 203 4.96 -16.79 4.24
N LEU A 204 5.70 -16.06 5.07
CA LEU A 204 6.88 -15.28 4.65
C LEU A 204 7.92 -16.18 4.00
N THR A 205 8.15 -17.37 4.56
CA THR A 205 9.08 -18.36 3.98
C THR A 205 8.65 -18.79 2.58
N VAL A 206 7.35 -19.07 2.37
CA VAL A 206 6.81 -19.43 1.06
C VAL A 206 6.89 -18.26 0.08
N TYR A 207 6.64 -17.03 0.54
CA TYR A 207 6.76 -15.83 -0.28
C TYR A 207 8.21 -15.58 -0.71
N GLN A 208 9.16 -15.72 0.21
CA GLN A 208 10.59 -15.60 -0.10
C GLN A 208 11.02 -16.65 -1.13
N LEU A 209 10.55 -17.90 -0.99
CA LEU A 209 10.78 -18.95 -1.99
C LEU A 209 10.22 -18.57 -3.37
N GLY A 210 9.03 -17.95 -3.41
CA GLY A 210 8.42 -17.44 -4.63
C GLY A 210 9.25 -16.35 -5.32
N VAL A 211 9.77 -15.40 -4.55
CA VAL A 211 10.67 -14.35 -5.03
C VAL A 211 11.98 -14.95 -5.55
N ASN A 212 12.58 -15.89 -4.83
CA ASN A 212 13.80 -16.57 -5.27
C ASN A 212 13.58 -17.33 -6.59
N CYS A 213 12.43 -18.01 -6.74
CA CYS A 213 12.06 -18.66 -7.99
C CYS A 213 11.93 -17.68 -9.16
N PHE A 214 11.46 -16.46 -8.89
CA PHE A 214 11.35 -15.40 -9.88
C PHE A 214 12.73 -14.86 -10.28
N LEU A 215 13.60 -14.58 -9.31
CA LEU A 215 14.97 -14.13 -9.59
C LEU A 215 15.76 -15.17 -10.38
N ALA A 216 15.60 -16.46 -10.06
CA ALA A 216 16.21 -17.56 -10.82
C ALA A 216 15.70 -17.63 -12.26
N PHE A 217 14.41 -17.34 -12.49
CA PHE A 217 13.86 -17.20 -13.84
C PHE A 217 14.49 -16.01 -14.57
N CYS A 218 14.63 -14.86 -13.91
CA CYS A 218 15.25 -13.68 -14.49
C CYS A 218 16.72 -13.92 -14.87
N SER A 219 17.49 -14.57 -14.00
CA SER A 219 18.89 -14.91 -14.26
C SER A 219 19.00 -15.91 -15.42
N ALA A 220 18.14 -16.93 -15.47
CA ALA A 220 18.14 -17.90 -16.56
C ALA A 220 17.80 -17.29 -17.93
N ASN A 221 17.07 -16.17 -17.96
CA ASN A 221 16.70 -15.45 -19.18
C ASN A 221 17.57 -14.21 -19.44
N ASN A 222 18.70 -14.05 -18.74
CA ASN A 222 19.63 -12.92 -18.88
C ASN A 222 18.96 -11.54 -18.73
N ILE A 223 17.94 -11.45 -17.87
CA ILE A 223 17.29 -10.17 -17.57
C ILE A 223 18.20 -9.38 -16.63
N HIS A 224 18.68 -8.23 -17.09
CA HIS A 224 19.54 -7.36 -16.31
C HIS A 224 18.87 -6.97 -14.98
N SER A 225 19.65 -6.92 -13.89
CA SER A 225 19.17 -6.67 -12.52
C SER A 225 18.21 -5.48 -12.43
N PHE A 226 18.51 -4.39 -13.16
CA PHE A 226 17.68 -3.19 -13.24
C PHE A 226 16.23 -3.42 -13.74
N PHE A 227 15.98 -4.48 -14.51
CA PHE A 227 14.66 -4.82 -15.05
C PHE A 227 13.96 -5.97 -14.31
N THR A 228 14.57 -6.51 -13.25
CA THR A 228 14.03 -7.66 -12.50
C THR A 228 12.97 -7.25 -11.49
N LEU A 229 13.36 -6.43 -10.51
CA LEU A 229 12.53 -5.91 -9.44
C LEU A 229 12.72 -4.39 -9.33
N PRO A 230 11.65 -3.58 -9.24
CA PRO A 230 10.23 -3.96 -9.25
C PRO A 230 9.78 -4.60 -10.56
N ALA A 231 9.02 -5.69 -10.48
CA ALA A 231 8.61 -6.44 -11.66
C ALA A 231 7.51 -5.68 -12.41
N ASN A 232 7.69 -5.49 -13.72
CA ASN A 232 6.66 -4.91 -14.56
C ASN A 232 5.60 -5.96 -14.95
N LYS A 233 4.42 -5.52 -15.40
CA LYS A 233 3.29 -6.39 -15.76
C LYS A 233 3.64 -7.45 -16.83
N PHE A 234 4.54 -7.15 -17.76
CA PHE A 234 4.92 -8.08 -18.84
C PHE A 234 5.81 -9.19 -18.31
N LEU A 235 6.74 -8.85 -17.43
CA LEU A 235 7.64 -9.80 -16.79
C LEU A 235 6.87 -10.74 -15.85
N LEU A 236 5.87 -10.22 -15.13
CA LEU A 236 4.93 -11.02 -14.34
C LEU A 236 4.16 -12.03 -15.21
N CYS A 237 3.68 -11.60 -16.38
CA CYS A 237 3.01 -12.50 -17.33
C CYS A 237 3.97 -13.57 -17.85
N ALA A 238 5.19 -13.19 -18.23
CA ALA A 238 6.21 -14.12 -18.74
C ALA A 238 6.56 -15.18 -17.68
N PHE A 239 6.74 -14.78 -16.43
CA PHE A 239 7.00 -15.71 -15.34
C PHE A 239 5.83 -16.67 -15.07
N ALA A 240 4.59 -16.17 -15.06
CA ALA A 240 3.41 -17.01 -14.90
C ALA A 240 3.27 -18.03 -16.05
N ALA A 241 3.55 -17.61 -17.29
CA ALA A 241 3.57 -18.48 -18.46
C ALA A 241 4.69 -19.53 -18.39
N PHE A 242 5.89 -19.14 -17.95
CA PHE A 242 7.03 -20.06 -17.76
C PHE A 242 6.73 -21.19 -16.77
N LYS A 243 5.92 -20.92 -15.74
CA LYS A 243 5.52 -21.95 -14.75
C LYS A 243 4.32 -22.79 -15.21
N ALA A 244 3.61 -22.38 -16.25
CA ALA A 244 2.48 -23.14 -16.79
C ALA A 244 2.94 -24.54 -17.24
N GLY A 245 2.12 -25.57 -17.01
CA GLY A 245 2.46 -26.95 -17.38
C GLY A 245 3.54 -27.63 -16.52
N SER A 246 4.29 -26.89 -15.70
CA SER A 246 5.39 -27.45 -14.90
C SER A 246 5.10 -27.52 -13.40
N ARG A 247 4.09 -26.79 -12.91
CA ARG A 247 3.79 -26.64 -11.49
C ARG A 247 2.29 -26.71 -11.23
N SER A 248 1.93 -27.04 -9.99
CA SER A 248 0.54 -26.99 -9.55
C SER A 248 0.00 -25.57 -9.58
N SER A 249 -1.30 -25.48 -9.73
CA SER A 249 -2.05 -24.23 -9.78
C SER A 249 -1.86 -23.41 -8.49
N SER A 250 -1.81 -24.07 -7.34
CA SER A 250 -1.50 -23.47 -6.03
C SER A 250 -0.05 -22.97 -5.92
N ALA A 251 0.91 -23.68 -6.48
CA ALA A 251 2.32 -23.25 -6.45
C ALA A 251 2.54 -22.00 -7.31
N ILE A 252 1.87 -21.90 -8.46
CA ILE A 252 1.91 -20.70 -9.31
C ILE A 252 1.33 -19.50 -8.53
N ALA A 253 0.15 -19.68 -7.91
CA ALA A 253 -0.49 -18.63 -7.11
C ALA A 253 0.39 -18.18 -5.93
N ASN A 254 1.04 -19.11 -5.22
CA ASN A 254 1.95 -18.80 -4.12
C ASN A 254 3.17 -18.00 -4.58
N ASN A 255 3.78 -18.37 -5.71
CA ASN A 255 4.91 -17.62 -6.27
C ASN A 255 4.49 -16.19 -6.65
N MET A 256 3.34 -16.03 -7.32
CA MET A 256 2.81 -14.72 -7.68
C MET A 256 2.50 -13.87 -6.45
N SER A 257 1.96 -14.48 -5.40
CA SER A 257 1.69 -13.83 -4.11
C SER A 257 2.97 -13.39 -3.41
N GLY A 258 4.05 -14.16 -3.50
CA GLY A 258 5.36 -13.78 -2.98
C GLY A 258 5.94 -12.54 -3.67
N ILE A 259 5.83 -12.46 -5.00
CA ILE A 259 6.25 -11.27 -5.75
C ILE A 259 5.39 -10.06 -5.37
N ARG A 260 4.07 -10.24 -5.23
CA ARG A 260 3.16 -9.19 -4.76
C ARG A 260 3.53 -8.71 -3.35
N ALA A 261 3.82 -9.63 -2.43
CA ALA A 261 4.26 -9.30 -1.07
C ALA A 261 5.58 -8.51 -1.08
N TRP A 262 6.52 -8.87 -1.96
CA TRP A 262 7.75 -8.09 -2.15
C TRP A 262 7.45 -6.65 -2.59
N HIS A 263 6.53 -6.44 -3.54
CA HIS A 263 6.13 -5.09 -3.96
C HIS A 263 5.52 -4.28 -2.81
N ILE A 264 4.63 -4.90 -2.02
CA ILE A 264 4.00 -4.29 -0.85
C ILE A 264 5.06 -3.89 0.19
N LEU A 265 5.97 -4.79 0.53
CA LEU A 265 7.06 -4.52 1.47
C LEU A 265 7.97 -3.39 0.98
N ASN A 266 8.27 -3.32 -0.31
CA ASN A 266 9.15 -2.26 -0.84
C ASN A 266 8.40 -0.94 -1.13
N GLY A 267 7.09 -0.87 -0.88
CA GLY A 267 6.29 0.34 -1.13
C GLY A 267 6.18 0.71 -2.61
N VAL A 268 6.34 -0.26 -3.51
CA VAL A 268 6.31 -0.05 -4.97
C VAL A 268 5.01 -0.60 -5.55
N PRO A 269 4.40 0.07 -6.55
CA PRO A 269 3.12 -0.35 -7.10
C PRO A 269 3.22 -1.74 -7.73
N TYR A 270 2.27 -2.61 -7.40
CA TYR A 270 2.08 -3.90 -8.06
C TYR A 270 1.07 -3.73 -9.19
N GLN A 271 1.54 -3.78 -10.43
CA GLN A 271 0.70 -3.53 -11.61
C GLN A 271 -0.09 -4.77 -12.01
N GLU A 272 -1.21 -4.99 -11.32
CA GLU A 272 -2.21 -5.97 -11.77
C GLU A 272 -2.89 -5.45 -13.03
N GLY A 273 -2.74 -6.19 -14.13
CA GLY A 273 -3.39 -5.88 -15.40
C GLY A 273 -4.26 -7.05 -15.83
N ILE A 274 -5.26 -6.76 -16.68
CA ILE A 274 -6.16 -7.79 -17.21
C ILE A 274 -5.38 -8.92 -17.89
N ARG A 275 -4.30 -8.60 -18.61
CA ARG A 275 -3.43 -9.59 -19.25
C ARG A 275 -2.84 -10.58 -18.23
N LEU A 276 -2.36 -10.09 -17.09
CA LEU A 276 -1.81 -10.95 -16.04
C LEU A 276 -2.87 -11.90 -15.47
N ALA A 277 -4.09 -11.41 -15.22
CA ALA A 277 -5.19 -12.23 -14.75
C ALA A 277 -5.55 -13.35 -15.74
N TYR A 278 -5.60 -13.06 -17.05
CA TYR A 278 -5.83 -14.06 -18.09
C TYR A 278 -4.66 -15.04 -18.23
N THR A 279 -3.41 -14.57 -18.12
CA THR A 279 -2.22 -15.45 -18.16
C THR A 279 -2.20 -16.42 -16.99
N ILE A 280 -2.47 -15.94 -15.78
CA ILE A 280 -2.61 -16.81 -14.60
C ILE A 280 -3.72 -17.82 -14.84
N ARG A 281 -4.93 -17.39 -15.25
CA ARG A 281 -6.03 -18.30 -15.57
C ARG A 281 -5.67 -19.35 -16.62
N GLY A 282 -4.93 -18.97 -17.65
CA GLY A 282 -4.38 -19.89 -18.66
C GLY A 282 -3.41 -20.91 -18.04
N ALA A 283 -2.48 -20.45 -17.21
CA ALA A 283 -1.52 -21.30 -16.51
C ALA A 283 -2.19 -22.30 -15.55
N HIS A 284 -3.25 -21.89 -14.85
CA HIS A 284 -4.09 -22.78 -14.03
C HIS A 284 -4.75 -23.88 -14.88
N ARG A 285 -5.22 -23.55 -16.09
CA ARG A 285 -5.81 -24.54 -17.01
C ARG A 285 -4.77 -25.50 -17.59
N ALA A 286 -3.56 -25.01 -17.84
CA ALA A 286 -2.43 -25.80 -18.31
C ALA A 286 -1.75 -26.62 -17.20
N THR A 287 -2.23 -26.55 -15.96
CA THR A 287 -1.67 -27.32 -14.84
C THR A 287 -1.79 -28.83 -15.10
N PRO A 288 -0.70 -29.62 -14.96
CA PRO A 288 -0.72 -31.07 -15.22
C PRO A 288 -1.81 -31.77 -14.43
N SER A 289 -2.52 -32.69 -15.10
CA SER A 289 -3.56 -33.52 -14.46
C SER A 289 -3.00 -34.30 -13.27
N ASP A 290 -1.77 -34.79 -13.34
CA ASP A 290 -1.10 -35.54 -12.28
C ASP A 290 -0.87 -34.72 -11.00
N SER A 291 -0.85 -33.38 -11.11
CA SER A 291 -0.71 -32.50 -9.95
C SER A 291 -2.04 -32.21 -9.24
N LYS A 292 -3.17 -32.59 -9.85
CA LYS A 292 -4.50 -32.45 -9.26
C LYS A 292 -4.76 -33.66 -8.39
N ARG A 293 -4.62 -33.49 -7.07
CA ARG A 293 -5.03 -34.53 -6.12
C ARG A 293 -6.55 -34.71 -6.21
N PRO A 294 -7.07 -35.94 -6.27
CA PRO A 294 -8.50 -36.17 -6.12
C PRO A 294 -8.96 -35.60 -4.79
N ALA A 295 -10.22 -35.18 -4.71
CA ALA A 295 -10.79 -34.76 -3.44
C ALA A 295 -10.65 -35.92 -2.45
N CYS A 296 -9.94 -35.70 -1.34
CA CYS A 296 -9.90 -36.66 -0.24
C CYS A 296 -11.35 -37.02 0.12
N LEU A 297 -11.63 -38.32 0.22
CA LEU A 297 -12.91 -38.83 0.71
C LEU A 297 -13.17 -38.27 2.13
N PRO A 298 -14.43 -38.00 2.49
CA PRO A 298 -14.77 -37.62 3.85
C PRO A 298 -14.37 -38.76 4.80
N VAL A 299 -13.92 -38.39 6.00
CA VAL A 299 -13.73 -39.37 7.08
C VAL A 299 -15.10 -39.93 7.45
N THR A 300 -15.27 -41.25 7.35
CA THR A 300 -16.53 -41.92 7.67
C THR A 300 -16.54 -42.42 9.12
N ILE A 301 -17.73 -42.64 9.67
CA ILE A 301 -17.90 -43.22 11.01
C ILE A 301 -17.21 -44.59 11.08
N ASP A 302 -17.26 -45.40 10.02
CA ASP A 302 -16.59 -46.70 9.97
C ASP A 302 -15.06 -46.59 10.11
N MET A 303 -14.44 -45.53 9.56
CA MET A 303 -13.01 -45.26 9.74
C MET A 303 -12.68 -44.93 11.20
N LEU A 304 -13.56 -44.20 11.90
CA LEU A 304 -13.40 -43.89 13.33
C LEU A 304 -13.58 -45.13 14.19
N ILE A 305 -14.59 -45.96 13.90
CA ILE A 305 -14.80 -47.26 14.56
C ILE A 305 -13.56 -48.14 14.39
N LEU A 306 -13.03 -48.22 13.17
CA LEU A 306 -11.79 -48.96 12.87
C LEU A 306 -10.61 -48.40 13.69
N LEU A 307 -10.49 -47.09 13.80
CA LEU A 307 -9.43 -46.43 14.57
C LEU A 307 -9.51 -46.80 16.07
N HIS A 308 -10.72 -46.73 16.65
CA HIS A 308 -11.00 -47.16 18.03
C HIS A 308 -10.73 -48.65 18.26
N SER A 309 -10.91 -49.49 17.24
CA SER A 309 -10.63 -50.93 17.35
C SER A 309 -9.14 -51.28 17.41
N HIS A 310 -8.26 -50.41 16.88
CA HIS A 310 -6.83 -50.66 16.78
C HIS A 310 -5.96 -49.80 17.72
N LEU A 311 -6.50 -48.71 18.25
CA LEU A 311 -5.78 -47.83 19.17
C LEU A 311 -6.28 -48.05 20.60
N SER A 312 -5.35 -48.33 21.52
CA SER A 312 -5.68 -48.43 22.94
C SER A 312 -5.92 -47.03 23.54
N PRO A 313 -7.10 -46.73 24.12
CA PRO A 313 -7.42 -45.43 24.71
C PRO A 313 -6.64 -45.14 26.00
N SER A 314 -5.97 -46.13 26.58
CA SER A 314 -5.12 -45.96 27.77
C SER A 314 -3.73 -45.43 27.46
N ASN A 315 -3.30 -45.46 26.19
CA ASN A 315 -2.01 -44.90 25.79
C ASN A 315 -2.14 -43.38 25.59
N PRO A 316 -1.30 -42.55 26.23
CA PRO A 316 -1.31 -41.09 26.12
C PRO A 316 -1.42 -40.52 24.70
N LEU A 317 -0.64 -41.05 23.77
CA LEU A 317 -0.62 -40.62 22.36
C LEU A 317 -1.89 -41.05 21.61
N ASN A 318 -2.33 -42.29 21.84
CA ASN A 318 -3.51 -42.83 21.18
C ASN A 318 -4.79 -42.14 21.66
N ALA A 319 -4.89 -41.83 22.95
CA ALA A 319 -5.99 -41.06 23.51
C ALA A 319 -6.10 -39.67 22.83
N ALA A 320 -4.96 -39.03 22.58
CA ALA A 320 -4.91 -37.76 21.85
C ALA A 320 -5.35 -37.90 20.37
N TYR A 321 -4.96 -38.98 19.69
CA TYR A 321 -5.41 -39.26 18.32
C TYR A 321 -6.92 -39.50 18.23
N LEU A 322 -7.45 -40.32 19.13
CA LEU A 322 -8.88 -40.65 19.19
C LEU A 322 -9.72 -39.39 19.47
N ALA A 323 -9.33 -38.61 20.49
CA ALA A 323 -9.99 -37.34 20.81
C ALA A 323 -9.95 -36.35 19.65
N ALA A 324 -8.80 -36.20 18.98
CA ALA A 324 -8.67 -35.32 17.83
C ALA A 324 -9.53 -35.77 16.64
N ALA A 325 -9.56 -37.07 16.34
CA ALA A 325 -10.35 -37.63 15.25
C ALA A 325 -11.86 -37.46 15.48
N ASP A 326 -12.34 -37.74 16.68
CA ASP A 326 -13.77 -37.66 17.00
C ASP A 326 -14.24 -36.19 17.08
N CYS A 327 -13.44 -35.29 17.66
CA CYS A 327 -13.79 -33.87 17.75
C CYS A 327 -13.75 -33.15 16.38
N THR A 328 -12.84 -33.55 15.48
CA THR A 328 -12.71 -32.91 14.15
C THR A 328 -13.79 -33.35 13.17
N THR A 329 -14.31 -34.57 13.29
CA THR A 329 -15.32 -35.13 12.37
C THR A 329 -16.73 -34.62 12.62
N VAL A 330 -17.07 -34.28 13.87
CA VAL A 330 -18.32 -33.58 14.24
C VAL A 330 -18.44 -32.22 13.52
N TYR A 331 -17.31 -31.57 13.23
CA TYR A 331 -17.26 -30.28 12.54
C TYR A 331 -17.47 -30.37 11.02
N LEU A 332 -17.42 -31.57 10.44
CA LEU A 332 -17.49 -31.82 8.99
C LEU A 332 -18.87 -32.36 8.56
N GLY A 333 -19.95 -31.92 9.21
CA GLY A 333 -21.33 -32.30 8.86
C GLY A 333 -21.67 -32.07 7.37
N PRO A 334 -22.66 -32.82 6.82
CA PRO A 334 -22.91 -32.96 5.38
C PRO A 334 -23.30 -31.67 4.63
N SER A 335 -23.55 -30.56 5.32
CA SER A 335 -24.01 -29.28 4.75
C SER A 335 -22.98 -28.15 4.77
N SER A 336 -21.71 -28.41 5.10
CA SER A 336 -20.63 -27.41 5.06
C SER A 336 -19.71 -27.64 3.85
N PRO A 337 -19.73 -26.77 2.81
CA PRO A 337 -18.80 -26.88 1.68
C PRO A 337 -17.40 -26.30 2.01
N ARG A 338 -17.13 -25.94 3.27
CA ARG A 338 -15.83 -25.39 3.67
C ARG A 338 -15.00 -26.49 4.31
N ARG A 339 -13.95 -26.93 3.61
CA ARG A 339 -12.77 -27.53 4.24
C ARG A 339 -12.14 -26.47 5.14
N VAL A 340 -12.64 -26.34 6.36
CA VAL A 340 -11.87 -25.72 7.43
C VAL A 340 -10.87 -26.78 7.84
N SER A 341 -9.63 -26.64 7.38
CA SER A 341 -8.49 -27.27 8.05
C SER A 341 -8.39 -26.58 9.41
N ALA A 342 -9.27 -26.93 10.34
CA ALA A 342 -9.19 -26.49 11.71
C ALA A 342 -7.95 -27.19 12.29
N CYS A 343 -6.80 -26.54 12.16
CA CYS A 343 -5.72 -26.79 13.09
C CYS A 343 -6.28 -26.35 14.45
N PHE A 344 -6.71 -27.31 15.26
CA PHE A 344 -7.02 -27.09 16.67
C PHE A 344 -5.70 -26.72 17.37
N SER A 345 -5.29 -25.47 17.21
CA SER A 345 -4.17 -24.84 17.91
C SER A 345 -4.68 -24.08 19.14
N GLY A 346 -5.72 -24.61 19.79
CA GLY A 346 -6.33 -24.02 20.98
C GLY A 346 -5.61 -24.49 22.25
N GLN A 347 -5.34 -23.55 23.16
CA GLN A 347 -4.99 -23.87 24.54
C GLN A 347 -6.25 -24.28 25.31
N VAL A 348 -6.14 -25.23 26.23
CA VAL A 348 -7.23 -25.59 27.16
C VAL A 348 -7.34 -24.48 28.20
N LEU A 349 -8.34 -23.61 28.07
CA LEU A 349 -8.61 -22.56 29.07
C LEU A 349 -9.72 -22.90 30.06
N ALA A 350 -10.57 -23.88 29.76
CA ALA A 350 -11.60 -24.32 30.69
C ALA A 350 -11.90 -25.80 30.47
N LEU A 351 -12.06 -26.52 31.58
CA LEU A 351 -12.67 -27.85 31.62
C LEU A 351 -14.05 -27.82 30.91
N PRO A 352 -14.54 -28.96 30.39
CA PRO A 352 -15.89 -29.07 29.84
C PRO A 352 -16.93 -28.46 30.80
N LEU A 353 -17.45 -27.28 30.50
CA LEU A 353 -18.56 -26.71 31.28
C LEU A 353 -19.87 -27.25 30.68
N PRO A 354 -20.76 -27.86 31.49
CA PRO A 354 -22.09 -28.20 31.01
C PRO A 354 -22.80 -26.91 30.58
N TYR A 355 -23.33 -26.90 29.34
CA TYR A 355 -24.04 -25.76 28.80
C TYR A 355 -25.19 -25.34 29.72
N SER A 356 -25.04 -24.19 30.39
CA SER A 356 -26.06 -23.54 31.20
C SER A 356 -26.37 -22.18 30.59
N GLY A 357 -27.16 -22.14 29.51
CA GLY A 357 -27.49 -20.89 28.81
C GLY A 357 -28.74 -20.99 27.95
N LYS A 358 -29.52 -19.91 27.89
CA LYS A 358 -30.80 -19.79 27.17
C LYS A 358 -30.61 -19.86 25.65
N PRO A 359 -31.61 -20.34 24.88
CA PRO A 359 -31.51 -20.48 23.43
C PRO A 359 -31.13 -19.16 22.78
N ALA A 360 -30.01 -19.15 22.05
CA ALA A 360 -29.60 -18.02 21.23
C ALA A 360 -30.66 -17.78 20.14
N SER A 361 -31.24 -16.59 20.13
CA SER A 361 -32.44 -16.24 19.36
C SER A 361 -32.24 -16.12 17.84
N ASN A 362 -31.10 -16.54 17.28
CA ASN A 362 -30.78 -16.30 15.86
C ASN A 362 -30.22 -17.53 15.12
N ILE A 363 -30.55 -18.75 15.54
CA ILE A 363 -30.36 -19.93 14.68
C ILE A 363 -31.67 -20.16 13.92
N HIS A 364 -31.75 -19.62 12.71
CA HIS A 364 -32.84 -19.92 11.79
C HIS A 364 -32.92 -21.44 11.57
N HIS A 365 -34.10 -22.00 11.85
CA HIS A 365 -34.50 -23.38 11.59
C HIS A 365 -33.85 -24.50 12.42
N TRP A 366 -34.27 -24.62 13.68
CA TRP A 366 -34.66 -25.93 14.21
C TRP A 366 -35.78 -25.74 15.26
N SER A 367 -37.02 -25.91 14.84
CA SER A 367 -38.16 -26.03 15.74
C SER A 367 -38.48 -27.50 15.88
N LEU A 368 -37.82 -28.20 16.79
CA LEU A 368 -38.32 -29.48 17.27
C LEU A 368 -37.96 -29.68 18.74
N SER A 369 -39.00 -29.72 19.56
CA SER A 369 -39.00 -29.94 21.00
C SER A 369 -38.53 -31.35 21.36
N HIS A 370 -37.26 -31.68 21.13
CA HIS A 370 -36.58 -32.85 21.69
C HIS A 370 -35.33 -32.34 22.43
N ALA A 371 -35.12 -32.80 23.65
CA ALA A 371 -34.01 -32.39 24.51
C ALA A 371 -32.69 -32.42 23.72
N LEU A 372 -32.01 -31.27 23.62
CA LEU A 372 -30.66 -31.23 23.04
C LEU A 372 -29.78 -32.24 23.80
N PRO A 373 -28.99 -33.07 23.11
CA PRO A 373 -27.96 -33.88 23.77
C PRO A 373 -27.01 -32.96 24.56
N PRO A 374 -26.29 -33.48 25.57
CA PRO A 374 -25.31 -32.69 26.31
C PRO A 374 -24.33 -32.04 25.32
N LEU A 375 -24.27 -30.71 25.37
CA LEU A 375 -23.34 -29.92 24.56
C LEU A 375 -22.19 -29.43 25.46
N VAL A 376 -20.96 -29.64 25.00
CA VAL A 376 -19.74 -29.11 25.62
C VAL A 376 -19.21 -27.98 24.75
N GLN A 377 -19.00 -26.80 25.33
CA GLN A 377 -18.37 -25.66 24.67
C GLN A 377 -16.87 -25.66 24.95
N ILE A 378 -16.07 -25.56 23.89
CA ILE A 378 -14.61 -25.35 23.96
C ILE A 378 -14.34 -23.89 23.57
N ALA A 379 -13.98 -23.09 24.56
CA ALA A 379 -13.62 -21.68 24.36
C ALA A 379 -12.20 -21.57 23.80
N CYS A 380 -12.04 -20.87 22.69
CA CYS A 380 -10.73 -20.58 22.10
C CYS A 380 -10.26 -19.18 22.50
N GLU A 381 -9.03 -19.03 23.00
CA GLU A 381 -8.42 -17.72 23.34
C GLU A 381 -8.50 -16.70 22.20
N HIS A 382 -8.28 -17.17 20.98
CA HIS A 382 -8.30 -16.38 19.76
C HIS A 382 -8.94 -17.22 18.64
N GLY A 383 -10.27 -17.29 18.61
CA GLY A 383 -11.02 -18.09 17.63
C GLY A 383 -12.54 -18.09 17.85
N GLU A 384 -13.25 -18.90 17.06
CA GLU A 384 -14.68 -19.17 17.26
C GLU A 384 -14.87 -20.26 18.31
N ASP A 385 -15.92 -20.14 19.12
CA ASP A 385 -16.31 -21.16 20.09
C ASP A 385 -16.78 -22.44 19.38
N VAL A 386 -16.30 -23.59 19.84
CA VAL A 386 -16.65 -24.90 19.27
C VAL A 386 -17.61 -25.62 20.20
N PHE A 387 -18.76 -26.07 19.67
CA PHE A 387 -19.73 -26.87 20.40
C PHE A 387 -19.64 -28.34 19.96
N LEU A 388 -19.37 -29.23 20.92
CA LEU A 388 -19.39 -30.68 20.73
C LEU A 388 -20.70 -31.26 21.27
N GLY A 389 -21.35 -32.13 20.52
CA GLY A 389 -22.53 -32.87 20.97
C GLY A 389 -22.23 -34.36 21.16
N CYS A 390 -22.87 -34.98 22.15
CA CYS A 390 -22.76 -36.42 22.38
C CYS A 390 -23.18 -37.23 21.15
N GLN A 391 -22.41 -38.28 20.84
CA GLN A 391 -22.76 -39.29 19.85
C GLN A 391 -22.93 -40.67 20.52
N HIS A 392 -23.81 -41.51 19.98
CA HIS A 392 -24.15 -42.82 20.58
C HIS A 392 -23.35 -44.01 19.98
N ALA A 393 -22.16 -43.74 19.45
CA ALA A 393 -21.25 -44.70 18.81
C ALA A 393 -19.94 -44.83 19.62
N PRO A 394 -19.06 -45.82 19.37
CA PRO A 394 -17.74 -45.89 20.04
C PRO A 394 -16.87 -44.64 19.76
N SER A 395 -17.22 -43.86 18.74
CA SER A 395 -16.71 -42.52 18.47
C SER A 395 -17.67 -41.49 19.08
N ASP A 396 -17.54 -41.25 20.39
CA ASP A 396 -18.20 -40.12 21.06
C ASP A 396 -17.16 -39.03 21.35
N PRO A 397 -17.25 -37.83 20.74
CA PRO A 397 -16.25 -36.79 20.91
C PRO A 397 -16.08 -36.34 22.36
N ILE A 398 -17.16 -36.39 23.17
CA ILE A 398 -17.10 -35.98 24.58
C ILE A 398 -16.38 -37.06 25.39
N ALA A 399 -16.78 -38.32 25.29
CA ALA A 399 -16.10 -39.42 25.98
C ALA A 399 -14.62 -39.55 25.59
N SER A 400 -14.29 -39.39 24.30
CA SER A 400 -12.90 -39.44 23.82
C SER A 400 -12.08 -38.27 24.35
N LEU A 401 -12.65 -37.07 24.41
CA LEU A 401 -11.98 -35.89 24.96
C LEU A 401 -11.78 -36.01 26.48
N ASP A 402 -12.78 -36.45 27.23
CA ASP A 402 -12.67 -36.68 28.68
C ASP A 402 -11.62 -37.74 29.01
N ASN A 403 -11.60 -38.85 28.26
CA ASN A 403 -10.57 -39.87 28.39
C ASN A 403 -9.18 -39.28 28.12
N HIS A 404 -9.01 -38.52 27.03
CA HIS A 404 -7.75 -37.85 26.71
C HIS A 404 -7.26 -36.90 27.80
N LEU A 405 -8.14 -36.05 28.33
CA LEU A 405 -7.81 -35.13 29.42
C LEU A 405 -7.38 -35.87 30.68
N SER A 406 -8.06 -36.98 31.01
CA SER A 406 -7.74 -37.80 32.18
C SER A 406 -6.40 -38.53 32.03
N VAL A 407 -6.14 -39.16 30.88
CA VAL A 407 -4.92 -39.95 30.63
C VAL A 407 -3.70 -39.04 30.54
N ASN A 408 -3.84 -37.86 29.92
CA ASN A 408 -2.71 -36.94 29.71
C ASN A 408 -2.52 -35.91 30.83
N CYS A 409 -3.46 -35.77 31.77
CA CYS A 409 -3.39 -34.84 32.91
C CYS A 409 -2.95 -33.43 32.47
N LEU A 410 -3.66 -32.85 31.49
CA LEU A 410 -3.27 -31.57 30.90
C LEU A 410 -3.34 -30.42 31.91
N LEU A 411 -2.30 -29.59 31.92
CA LEU A 411 -2.27 -28.36 32.72
C LEU A 411 -3.13 -27.28 32.05
N PRO A 412 -3.74 -26.36 32.83
CA PRO A 412 -4.35 -25.15 32.28
C PRO A 412 -3.35 -24.42 31.38
N CYS A 413 -3.79 -24.00 30.19
CA CYS A 413 -2.97 -23.39 29.12
C CYS A 413 -2.13 -24.36 28.25
N SER A 414 -2.23 -25.69 28.44
CA SER A 414 -1.63 -26.67 27.53
C SER A 414 -2.39 -26.75 26.20
N HIS A 415 -1.73 -27.14 25.12
CA HIS A 415 -2.40 -27.39 23.84
C HIS A 415 -3.46 -28.52 23.99
N LEU A 416 -4.66 -28.33 23.44
CA LEU A 416 -5.82 -29.22 23.64
C LEU A 416 -5.51 -30.71 23.35
N PHE A 417 -4.82 -30.97 22.24
CA PHE A 417 -4.39 -32.31 21.86
C PHE A 417 -2.91 -32.60 22.21
N ALA A 418 -2.40 -32.09 23.33
CA ALA A 418 -1.07 -32.48 23.82
C ALA A 418 -1.08 -33.86 24.48
N TYR A 419 -0.01 -34.63 24.35
CA TYR A 419 0.13 -35.93 25.01
C TYR A 419 1.41 -36.03 25.83
N GLN A 420 1.44 -36.92 26.82
CA GLN A 420 2.64 -37.19 27.61
C GLN A 420 3.63 -38.02 26.78
N GLY A 421 4.78 -37.43 26.49
CA GLY A 421 5.89 -38.12 25.84
C GLY A 421 6.62 -39.11 26.77
N PRO A 422 7.53 -39.94 26.22
CA PRO A 422 8.27 -40.95 27.00
C PRO A 422 9.09 -40.37 28.16
N SER A 423 9.48 -39.09 28.07
CA SER A 423 10.21 -38.32 29.08
C SER A 423 9.32 -37.61 30.10
N GLY A 424 7.99 -37.80 30.06
CA GLY A 424 7.02 -37.10 30.90
C GLY A 424 6.74 -35.65 30.47
N THR A 425 7.34 -35.19 29.37
CA THR A 425 7.09 -33.86 28.78
C THR A 425 5.83 -33.87 27.94
N LEU A 426 4.97 -32.85 28.07
CA LEU A 426 3.81 -32.68 27.21
C LEU A 426 4.23 -32.22 25.81
N VAL A 427 3.82 -32.98 24.79
CA VAL A 427 4.12 -32.70 23.38
C VAL A 427 2.81 -32.43 22.64
N PRO A 428 2.66 -31.29 21.93
CA PRO A 428 1.46 -31.03 21.14
C PRO A 428 1.38 -31.97 19.94
N LEU A 429 0.17 -32.44 19.59
CA LEU A 429 -0.04 -33.13 18.32
C LEU A 429 0.28 -32.19 17.15
N THR A 430 1.33 -32.50 16.39
CA THR A 430 1.69 -31.76 15.17
C THR A 430 1.30 -32.55 13.92
N LYS A 431 1.05 -31.84 12.83
CA LYS A 431 0.71 -32.42 11.52
C LYS A 431 1.88 -33.12 10.85
#